data_AF-A0A9D4FQU1-F1
#
_entry.id   AF-A0A9D4FQU1-F1
#
_cell.length_a   1.000
_cell.length_b   1.000
_cell.length_c   1.000
_cell.angle_alpha   90.00
_cell.angle_beta   90.00
_cell.angle_gamma   90.00
#
_symmetry.space_group_name_H-M   'P 1'
#
loop_
_entity.id
_entity.type
_entity.pdbx_description
1 polymer ?
#
loop_
_entity_poly.entity_id
_entity_poly.type
_entity_poly.pdbx_seq_one_letter_code
_entity_poly.pdbx_strand_id
1 'polypeptide(L)'
;MSVCLSFCLSGWLAGWLAGWLAGWLAGWLAGWLAGWLAGWLAGWLAGWLAGWLAGWLAGWLAGWLAGWLAGWLAGWLAGWLAGCLI
;
A
#
# COMPACT_ATOMS: atom_id res chain seq x y z
N MET A 1 -3.55 47.22 40.26
CA MET A 1 -4.74 46.81 39.49
C MET A 1 -4.43 46.53 38.02
N SER A 2 -3.84 47.47 37.27
CA SER A 2 -3.48 47.27 35.84
C SER A 2 -2.61 46.02 35.57
N VAL A 3 -1.56 45.81 36.37
CA VAL A 3 -0.62 44.68 36.19
C VAL A 3 -1.26 43.31 36.51
N CYS A 4 -2.15 43.24 37.50
CA CYS A 4 -2.82 41.98 37.85
C CYS A 4 -3.83 41.56 36.77
N LEU A 5 -4.55 42.53 36.20
CA LEU A 5 -5.47 42.30 35.08
C LEU A 5 -4.73 41.85 33.82
N SER A 6 -3.57 42.45 33.52
CA SER A 6 -2.78 42.04 32.35
C SER A 6 -2.21 40.62 32.49
N PHE A 7 -1.75 40.23 33.67
CA PHE A 7 -1.30 38.85 33.94
C PHE A 7 -2.43 37.82 33.91
N CYS A 8 -3.61 38.14 34.46
CA CYS A 8 -4.77 37.25 34.40
C CYS A 8 -5.27 37.07 32.96
N LEU A 9 -5.35 38.15 32.17
CA LEU A 9 -5.75 38.07 30.76
C LEU A 9 -4.74 37.30 29.92
N SER A 10 -3.44 37.54 30.13
CA SER A 10 -2.40 36.83 29.37
C SER A 10 -2.38 35.34 29.69
N GLY A 11 -2.53 34.96 30.97
CA GLY A 11 -2.62 33.57 31.39
C GLY A 11 -3.87 32.87 30.85
N TRP A 12 -5.03 33.53 30.91
CA TRP A 12 -6.29 32.97 30.40
C TRP A 12 -6.27 32.83 28.87
N LEU A 13 -5.77 33.84 28.16
CA LEU A 13 -5.63 33.81 26.71
C LEU A 13 -4.64 32.73 26.28
N ALA A 14 -3.48 32.62 26.95
CA ALA A 14 -2.47 31.61 26.65
C ALA A 14 -3.00 30.19 26.90
N GLY A 15 -3.69 29.96 28.02
CA GLY A 15 -4.31 28.66 28.33
C GLY A 15 -5.39 28.28 27.32
N TRP A 16 -6.25 29.23 26.94
CA TRP A 16 -7.31 29.00 25.94
C TRP A 16 -6.73 28.72 24.55
N LEU A 17 -5.75 29.52 24.10
CA LEU A 17 -5.07 29.30 22.82
C LEU A 17 -4.32 27.97 22.80
N ALA A 18 -3.56 27.67 23.86
CA ALA A 18 -2.80 26.42 23.93
C ALA A 18 -3.74 25.20 23.91
N GLY A 19 -4.82 25.22 24.69
CA GLY A 19 -5.80 24.14 24.73
C GLY A 19 -6.52 23.95 23.39
N TRP A 20 -6.97 25.05 22.78
CA TRP A 20 -7.66 25.01 21.49
C TRP A 20 -6.73 24.56 20.36
N LEU A 21 -5.52 25.12 20.30
CA LEU A 21 -4.53 24.76 19.27
C LEU A 21 -4.08 23.31 19.44
N ALA A 22 -3.78 22.86 20.67
CA ALA A 22 -3.36 21.48 20.92
C ALA A 22 -4.48 20.49 20.59
N GLY A 23 -5.72 20.76 21.00
CA GLY A 23 -6.86 19.91 20.70
C GLY A 23 -7.15 19.82 19.20
N TRP A 24 -7.14 20.97 18.51
CA TRP A 24 -7.37 21.02 17.07
C TRP A 24 -6.24 20.33 16.30
N LEU A 25 -4.99 20.62 16.63
CA LEU A 25 -3.84 20.04 15.95
C LEU A 25 -3.74 18.53 16.20
N ALA A 26 -3.93 18.07 17.44
CA ALA A 26 -3.92 16.65 17.77
C ALA A 26 -5.07 15.91 17.08
N GLY A 27 -6.30 16.45 17.14
CA GLY A 27 -7.46 15.82 16.52
C GLY A 27 -7.34 15.77 14.99
N TRP A 28 -6.94 16.87 14.36
CA TRP A 28 -6.76 16.95 12.93
C TRP A 28 -5.61 16.07 12.45
N LEU A 29 -4.44 16.14 13.11
CA LEU A 29 -3.28 15.35 12.75
C LEU A 29 -3.55 13.86 12.96
N ALA A 30 -4.12 13.45 14.10
CA ALA A 30 -4.43 12.04 14.36
C ALA A 30 -5.48 11.50 13.38
N GLY A 31 -6.56 12.26 13.13
CA GLY A 31 -7.61 11.84 12.21
C GLY A 31 -7.12 11.76 10.76
N TRP A 32 -6.39 12.78 10.31
CA TRP A 32 -5.84 12.82 8.96
C TRP A 32 -4.76 11.76 8.76
N LEU A 33 -3.80 11.65 9.68
CA LEU A 33 -2.71 10.69 9.59
C LEU A 33 -3.26 9.25 9.67
N ALA A 34 -4.14 8.95 10.63
CA ALA A 34 -4.71 7.61 10.74
C ALA A 34 -5.58 7.25 9.53
N GLY A 35 -6.48 8.14 9.11
CA GLY A 35 -7.38 7.88 7.98
C GLY A 35 -6.64 7.79 6.65
N TRP A 36 -5.73 8.73 6.38
CA TRP A 36 -4.96 8.75 5.15
C TRP A 36 -3.95 7.61 5.11
N LEU A 37 -3.17 7.39 6.18
CA LEU A 37 -2.19 6.31 6.21
C LEU A 37 -2.87 4.95 6.15
N ALA A 38 -3.94 4.71 6.92
CA ALA A 38 -4.63 3.43 6.86
C ALA A 38 -5.29 3.20 5.50
N GLY A 39 -6.01 4.19 4.95
CA GLY A 39 -6.69 4.06 3.67
C GLY A 39 -5.72 3.91 2.50
N TRP A 40 -4.67 4.73 2.46
CA TRP A 40 -3.66 4.68 1.41
C TRP A 40 -2.82 3.41 1.51
N LEU A 41 -2.29 3.09 2.69
CA LEU A 41 -1.45 1.91 2.87
C LEU A 41 -2.26 0.63 2.62
N ALA A 42 -3.47 0.51 3.17
CA ALA A 42 -4.28 -0.69 2.94
C ALA A 42 -4.70 -0.81 1.48
N GLY A 43 -5.22 0.26 0.86
CA GLY A 43 -5.71 0.22 -0.51
C GLY A 43 -4.59 0.03 -1.52
N TRP A 44 -3.50 0.79 -1.40
CA TRP A 44 -2.37 0.72 -2.31
C TRP A 44 -1.60 -0.58 -2.13
N LEU A 45 -1.24 -0.96 -0.89
CA LEU A 45 -0.49 -2.18 -0.65
C LEU A 45 -1.31 -3.41 -1.02
N ALA A 46 -2.58 -3.49 -0.64
CA ALA A 46 -3.41 -4.65 -1.00
C ALA A 46 -3.64 -4.72 -2.52
N GLY A 47 -4.00 -3.60 -3.16
CA GLY A 47 -4.27 -3.58 -4.60
C GLY A 47 -3.03 -3.85 -5.43
N TRP A 48 -1.91 -3.20 -5.10
CA TRP A 48 -0.65 -3.38 -5.82
C TRP A 48 -0.07 -4.77 -5.58
N LEU A 49 0.01 -5.22 -4.33
CA LEU A 49 0.56 -6.54 -4.01
C LEU A 49 -0.30 -7.65 -4.59
N ALA A 50 -1.63 -7.60 -4.44
CA ALA A 50 -2.50 -8.62 -5.00
C ALA A 50 -2.47 -8.61 -6.53
N GLY A 51 -2.59 -7.45 -7.16
CA GLY A 51 -2.59 -7.34 -8.62
C GLY A 51 -1.26 -7.72 -9.26
N TRP A 52 -0.16 -7.22 -8.71
CA TRP A 52 1.18 -7.51 -9.22
C TRP A 52 1.56 -8.96 -8.96
N LEU A 53 1.36 -9.48 -7.74
CA LEU A 53 1.69 -10.86 -7.42
C LEU A 53 0.82 -11.83 -8.22
N ALA A 54 -0.50 -11.62 -8.29
CA ALA A 54 -1.37 -12.49 -9.07
C ALA A 54 -1.06 -12.43 -10.56
N GLY A 55 -0.88 -11.23 -11.13
CA GLY A 55 -0.59 -11.06 -12.55
C GLY A 55 0.77 -11.62 -12.95
N TRP A 56 1.80 -11.33 -12.16
CA TRP A 56 3.16 -11.82 -12.41
C TRP A 56 3.25 -13.33 -12.21
N LEU A 57 2.73 -13.85 -11.09
CA LEU A 57 2.78 -15.28 -10.80
C LEU A 57 1.95 -16.07 -11.81
N ALA A 58 0.72 -15.64 -12.12
CA ALA A 58 -0.11 -16.34 -13.10
C ALA A 58 0.50 -16.25 -14.51
N GLY A 59 0.93 -15.06 -14.95
CA GLY A 59 1.48 -14.86 -16.28
C GLY A 59 2.80 -15.58 -16.49
N TRP A 60 3.72 -15.47 -15.53
CA TRP A 60 5.04 -16.11 -15.61
C TRP A 60 4.91 -17.63 -15.47
N LEU A 61 4.17 -18.13 -14.47
CA LEU A 61 4.01 -19.56 -14.27
C LEU A 61 3.26 -20.20 -15.43
N ALA A 62 2.14 -19.62 -15.88
CA ALA A 62 1.38 -20.19 -16.99
C ALA A 62 2.18 -20.13 -18.30
N GLY A 63 2.83 -18.99 -18.59
CA GLY A 63 3.61 -18.83 -19.82
C GLY A 63 4.83 -19.74 -19.86
N TRP A 64 5.60 -19.79 -18.77
CA TRP A 64 6.79 -20.63 -18.69
C TRP A 64 6.44 -22.12 -18.69
N LEU A 65 5.46 -22.53 -17.88
CA LEU A 65 5.05 -23.93 -17.80
C LEU A 65 4.44 -24.41 -19.12
N ALA A 66 3.54 -23.62 -19.72
CA ALA A 66 2.91 -23.99 -20.99
C ALA A 66 3.95 -24.03 -22.13
N GLY A 67 4.83 -23.02 -22.21
CA GLY A 67 5.86 -22.97 -23.25
C GLY A 67 6.87 -24.11 -23.14
N TRP A 68 7.37 -24.36 -21.93
CA TRP A 68 8.34 -25.43 -21.68
C TRP A 68 7.72 -26.81 -21.91
N LEU A 69 6.54 -27.06 -21.35
CA LEU A 69 5.85 -28.34 -21.49
C LEU A 69 5.47 -28.59 -22.96
N ALA A 70 4.87 -27.62 -23.65
CA ALA A 70 4.49 -27.78 -25.05
C ALA A 70 5.71 -27.96 -25.95
N GLY A 71 6.79 -27.19 -25.74
CA GLY A 71 8.01 -27.32 -26.52
C GLY A 71 8.71 -28.66 -26.31
N TRP A 72 8.81 -29.12 -25.05
CA TRP A 72 9.42 -30.41 -24.73
C TRP A 72 8.59 -31.57 -25.29
N LEU A 73 7.26 -31.55 -25.10
CA LEU A 73 6.37 -32.61 -25.59
C LEU A 73 6.35 -32.65 -27.12
N ALA A 74 6.26 -31.50 -27.79
CA ALA A 74 6.26 -31.43 -29.24
C ALA A 74 7.60 -31.89 -29.83
N GLY A 75 8.72 -31.46 -29.25
CA GLY A 75 10.06 -31.87 -29.69
C GLY A 75 10.30 -33.37 -29.49
N TRP A 76 9.91 -33.91 -28.33
CA TRP A 76 10.05 -35.33 -28.04
C TRP A 76 9.18 -36.19 -28.96
N LEU A 77 7.90 -35.80 -29.15
CA LEU A 77 6.98 -36.51 -30.03
C LEU A 77 7.43 -36.46 -31.50
N ALA A 78 7.90 -35.30 -31.97
CA ALA A 78 8.41 -35.14 -33.32
C ALA A 78 9.69 -35.97 -33.55
N GLY A 79 10.61 -36.00 -32.59
CA GLY A 79 11.82 -36.82 -32.64
C GLY A 79 11.50 -38.32 -32.64
N TRP A 80 10.58 -38.75 -31.79
CA TRP A 80 10.09 -40.14 -31.76
C TRP A 80 9.44 -40.53 -33.08
N LEU A 81 8.52 -39.71 -33.60
CA LEU A 81 7.85 -39.98 -34.87
C LEU A 81 8.84 -40.03 -36.03
N ALA A 82 9.78 -39.07 -36.11
CA ALA A 82 10.80 -39.05 -37.14
C ALA A 82 11.71 -40.29 -37.06
N GLY A 83 12.11 -40.71 -35.86
CA GLY A 83 12.96 -41.88 -35.64
C GLY A 83 12.25 -43.22 -35.87
N CYS A 84 10.94 -43.32 -35.72
CA CYS A 84 10.16 -44.52 -36.03
C CYS A 84 9.75 -44.60 -37.51
N LEU A 85 9.75 -43.49 -38.23
CA LEU A 85 9.48 -43.42 -39.68
C LEU A 85 10.71 -43.66 -40.55
N ILE A 86 11.90 -43.66 -39.94
CA ILE A 86 13.18 -44.10 -40.51
C ILE A 86 13.39 -45.58 -40.16
#